data_AF-A0A931N645-F1
#
_entry.id   AF-A0A931N645-F1
#
_cell.length_a   1.000
_cell.length_b   1.000
_cell.length_c   1.000
_cell.angle_alpha   90.00
_cell.angle_beta   90.00
_cell.angle_gamma   90.00
#
_symmetry.space_group_name_H-M   'P 1'
#
loop_
_entity.id
_entity.type
_entity.pdbx_description
1 polymer ?
#
loop_
_entity_poly.entity_id
_entity_poly.type
_entity_poly.pdbx_seq_one_letter_code
_entity_poly.pdbx_strand_id
1 'polypeptide(L)'
;MTEQHYPVPTPDQVEALMDNPDLTWEDVPADEAPPVLAESEAEEVMVVRSLRMPLELHQRIRAEAEARGVTWSELLRDWAAIELAALSDDQPISRADAMRALASIPPRRTA
;
A
#
# COMPACT_ATOMS: atom_id res chain seq x y z
N MET A 1 -1.99 -24.25 -6.17
CA MET A 1 -1.31 -23.71 -4.97
C MET A 1 -2.40 -23.49 -3.96
N THR A 2 -2.51 -24.35 -2.95
CA THR A 2 -3.45 -24.21 -1.84
C THR A 2 -2.94 -23.09 -0.94
N GLU A 3 -3.70 -22.00 -0.82
CA GLU A 3 -3.42 -20.98 0.19
C GLU A 3 -3.50 -21.66 1.56
N GLN A 4 -2.40 -21.65 2.31
CA GLN A 4 -2.41 -22.07 3.71
C GLN A 4 -3.22 -21.04 4.48
N HIS A 5 -4.51 -21.34 4.69
CA HIS A 5 -5.36 -20.58 5.58
C HIS A 5 -4.99 -20.94 7.01
N TYR A 6 -4.14 -20.12 7.64
CA TYR A 6 -3.92 -20.22 9.08
C TYR A 6 -5.19 -19.72 9.78
N PRO A 7 -5.87 -20.56 10.57
CA PRO A 7 -7.04 -20.12 11.30
C PRO A 7 -6.60 -19.04 12.30
N VAL A 8 -7.36 -17.95 12.36
CA VAL A 8 -7.17 -16.93 13.41
C VAL A 8 -7.50 -17.59 14.74
N PRO A 9 -6.57 -17.63 15.72
CA PRO A 9 -6.83 -18.25 17.01
C PRO A 9 -7.89 -17.48 17.78
N THR A 10 -8.71 -18.20 18.54
CA THR A 10 -9.71 -17.62 19.47
C THR A 10 -9.02 -17.08 20.74
N PRO A 11 -9.65 -16.16 21.48
CA PRO A 11 -9.10 -15.64 22.74
C PRO A 11 -8.69 -16.76 23.72
N ASP A 12 -9.56 -17.77 23.91
CA ASP A 12 -9.30 -18.90 24.81
C ASP A 12 -8.08 -19.74 24.37
N GLN A 13 -7.87 -19.88 23.05
CA GLN A 13 -6.69 -20.58 22.51
C GLN A 13 -5.40 -19.79 22.71
N VAL A 14 -5.48 -18.45 22.68
CA VAL A 14 -4.33 -17.59 23.00
C VAL A 14 -4.02 -17.68 24.49
N GLU A 15 -5.03 -17.61 25.35
CA GLU A 15 -4.86 -17.72 26.81
C GLU A 15 -4.24 -19.07 27.19
N ALA A 16 -4.76 -20.18 26.66
CA ALA A 16 -4.18 -21.51 26.87
C ALA A 16 -2.74 -21.65 26.36
N LEU A 17 -2.36 -20.90 25.31
CA LEU A 17 -0.98 -20.86 24.83
C LEU A 17 -0.09 -20.07 25.78
N MET A 18 -0.54 -18.91 26.27
CA MET A 18 0.23 -18.05 27.17
C MET A 18 0.45 -18.72 28.54
N ASP A 19 -0.53 -19.50 29.01
CA ASP A 19 -0.50 -20.24 30.28
C ASP A 19 0.16 -21.63 30.17
N ASN A 20 0.71 -21.99 29.00
CA ASN A 20 1.34 -23.29 28.80
C ASN A 20 2.61 -23.42 29.69
N PRO A 21 2.66 -24.38 30.64
CA PRO A 21 3.78 -24.52 31.56
C PRO A 21 5.08 -25.00 30.90
N ASP A 22 5.01 -25.51 29.67
CA ASP A 22 6.18 -25.90 28.88
C ASP A 22 6.82 -24.72 28.14
N LEU A 23 6.18 -23.55 28.14
CA LEU A 23 6.72 -22.31 27.58
C LEU A 23 7.31 -21.43 28.68
N THR A 24 8.54 -20.97 28.45
CA THR A 24 9.22 -20.02 29.33
C THR A 24 9.29 -18.67 28.63
N TRP A 25 8.72 -17.64 29.27
CA TRP A 25 8.79 -16.26 28.81
C TRP A 25 9.96 -15.56 29.52
N GLU A 26 10.93 -15.09 28.74
CA GLU A 26 12.05 -14.31 29.24
C GLU A 26 11.92 -12.88 28.73
N ASP A 27 12.02 -11.90 29.64
CA ASP A 27 12.11 -10.50 29.26
C ASP A 27 13.49 -10.26 28.65
N VAL A 28 13.51 -10.02 27.34
CA VAL A 28 14.73 -9.72 26.59
C VAL A 28 15.02 -8.21 26.69
N PRO A 29 16.25 -7.80 27.02
CA PRO A 29 16.65 -6.40 26.96
C PRO A 29 16.34 -5.77 25.60
N ALA A 30 15.94 -4.49 25.59
CA ALA A 30 15.47 -3.82 24.38
C ALA A 30 16.53 -3.76 23.25
N ASP A 31 17.81 -3.86 23.60
CA ASP A 31 18.96 -3.91 22.69
C ASP A 31 19.20 -5.31 22.08
N GLU A 32 18.62 -6.35 22.67
CA GLU A 32 18.64 -7.74 22.17
C GLU A 32 17.35 -8.12 21.43
N ALA A 33 16.29 -7.31 21.54
CA ALA A 33 15.05 -7.51 20.82
C ALA A 33 15.23 -7.30 19.29
N PRO A 34 14.47 -8.01 18.44
CA PRO A 34 14.46 -7.73 17.01
C PRO A 34 14.09 -6.26 16.76
N PRO A 35 14.75 -5.59 15.81
CA PRO A 35 14.46 -4.19 15.52
C PRO A 35 12.99 -4.06 15.07
N VAL A 36 12.23 -3.26 15.82
CA VAL A 36 10.90 -2.83 15.40
C VAL A 36 11.11 -1.70 14.41
N LEU A 37 10.63 -1.88 13.19
CA LEU A 37 10.65 -0.81 12.20
C LEU A 37 9.83 0.36 12.74
N ALA A 38 10.44 1.55 12.80
CA ALA A 38 9.68 2.76 13.08
C ALA A 38 8.61 2.95 11.99
N GLU A 39 7.50 3.63 12.28
CA GLU A 39 6.44 3.88 11.28
C GLU A 39 6.99 4.52 10.00
N SER A 40 7.91 5.49 10.15
CA SER A 40 8.61 6.11 9.02
C SER A 40 9.48 5.15 8.20
N GLU A 41 10.07 4.14 8.85
CA GLU A 41 10.88 3.13 8.18
C GLU A 41 9.98 2.10 7.48
N ALA A 42 8.81 1.79 8.07
CA ALA A 42 7.84 0.89 7.49
C ALA A 42 7.24 1.42 6.18
N GLU A 43 7.07 2.74 6.05
CA GLU A 43 6.61 3.41 4.82
C GLU A 43 7.58 3.21 3.63
N GLU A 44 8.88 3.01 3.90
CA GLU A 44 9.90 2.80 2.87
C GLU A 44 10.00 1.33 2.41
N VAL A 45 9.40 0.40 3.16
CA VAL A 45 9.49 -1.03 2.86
C VAL A 45 8.68 -1.37 1.62
N MET A 46 9.38 -1.70 0.54
CA MET A 46 8.75 -2.15 -0.71
C MET A 46 8.67 -3.67 -0.78
N VAL A 47 7.53 -4.15 -1.30
CA VAL A 47 7.27 -5.58 -1.40
C VAL A 47 7.13 -6.01 -2.85
N VAL A 48 7.92 -6.99 -3.27
CA VAL A 48 7.84 -7.54 -4.63
C VAL A 48 6.60 -8.43 -4.75
N ARG A 49 5.81 -8.18 -5.80
CA ARG A 49 4.61 -8.96 -6.16
C ARG A 49 4.59 -9.24 -7.65
N SER A 50 4.34 -10.50 -8.02
CA SER A 50 4.08 -10.88 -9.40
C SER A 50 2.60 -10.70 -9.71
N LEU A 51 2.28 -9.92 -10.75
CA LEU A 51 0.91 -9.70 -11.21
C LEU A 51 0.79 -10.11 -12.69
N ARG A 52 -0.31 -10.76 -13.04
CA ARG A 52 -0.65 -11.02 -14.44
C ARG A 52 -1.46 -9.85 -14.98
N MET A 53 -1.10 -9.37 -16.15
CA MET A 53 -1.81 -8.29 -16.83
C MET A 53 -1.88 -8.55 -18.34
N PRO A 54 -2.91 -8.05 -19.03
CA PRO A 54 -2.95 -8.07 -20.49
C PRO A 54 -1.73 -7.37 -21.09
N LEU A 55 -1.18 -7.94 -22.17
CA LEU A 55 0.03 -7.41 -22.82
C LEU A 55 -0.14 -5.97 -23.28
N GLU A 56 -1.27 -5.65 -23.89
CA GLU A 56 -1.56 -4.30 -24.38
C GLU A 56 -1.59 -3.28 -23.23
N LEU A 57 -2.18 -3.65 -22.09
CA LEU A 57 -2.18 -2.80 -20.90
C LEU A 57 -0.76 -2.54 -20.41
N HIS A 58 0.07 -3.59 -20.35
CA HIS A 58 1.47 -3.45 -19.96
C HIS A 58 2.24 -2.48 -20.86
N GLN A 59 2.05 -2.60 -22.17
CA GLN A 59 2.70 -1.73 -23.16
C GLN A 59 2.26 -0.27 -23.02
N ARG A 60 0.95 -0.02 -22.81
CA ARG A 60 0.42 1.33 -22.62
C ARG A 60 0.98 1.99 -21.37
N ILE A 61 1.04 1.28 -20.25
CA ILE A 61 1.61 1.80 -19.00
C ILE A 61 3.10 2.10 -19.18
N ARG A 62 3.84 1.22 -19.86
CA ARG A 62 5.26 1.43 -20.12
C ARG A 62 5.53 2.68 -20.97
N ALA A 63 4.76 2.87 -22.04
CA ALA A 63 4.88 4.05 -22.90
C ALA A 63 4.58 5.35 -22.12
N GLU A 64 3.58 5.33 -21.24
CA GLU A 64 3.25 6.48 -20.40
C GLU A 64 4.36 6.79 -19.37
N ALA A 65 4.96 5.77 -18.77
CA ALA A 65 6.08 5.93 -17.84
C ALA A 65 7.30 6.54 -18.54
N GLU A 66 7.60 6.06 -19.75
CA GLU A 66 8.67 6.59 -20.60
C GLU A 66 8.44 8.06 -20.96
N ALA A 67 7.21 8.42 -21.38
CA ALA A 67 6.85 9.80 -21.67
C ALA A 67 7.01 10.75 -20.46
N ARG A 68 6.89 10.21 -19.24
CA ARG A 68 7.06 10.94 -17.98
C ARG A 68 8.49 10.89 -17.42
N GLY A 69 9.37 10.08 -18.00
CA GLY A 69 10.75 9.90 -17.51
C GLY A 69 10.86 9.13 -16.19
N VAL A 70 9.85 8.31 -15.84
CA VAL A 70 9.83 7.52 -14.61
C VAL A 70 9.84 6.03 -14.91
N THR A 71 10.10 5.19 -13.90
CA THR A 71 9.97 3.73 -14.09
C THR A 71 8.50 3.31 -14.15
N TRP A 72 8.19 2.23 -14.88
CA TRP A 72 6.80 1.74 -14.96
C TRP A 72 6.24 1.33 -13.58
N SER A 73 7.09 0.80 -12.69
CA SER A 73 6.71 0.41 -11.33
C SER A 73 6.48 1.60 -10.41
N GLU A 74 7.21 2.68 -10.60
CA GLU A 74 6.96 3.96 -9.91
C GLU A 74 5.62 4.55 -10.36
N LEU A 75 5.38 4.63 -11.67
CA LEU A 75 4.10 5.09 -12.20
C LEU A 75 2.92 4.27 -11.67
N LEU A 76 3.06 2.94 -11.63
CA LEU A 76 1.99 2.07 -11.13
C LEU A 76 1.73 2.26 -9.63
N ARG A 77 2.79 2.45 -8.82
CA ARG A 77 2.65 2.74 -7.39
C ARG A 77 1.97 4.08 -7.16
N ASP A 78 2.33 5.11 -7.91
CA ASP A 78 1.71 6.44 -7.80
C ASP A 78 0.22 6.39 -8.14
N TRP A 79 -0.14 5.73 -9.25
CA TRP A 79 -1.55 5.56 -9.62
C TRP A 79 -2.33 4.77 -8.58
N ALA A 80 -1.75 3.70 -8.03
CA ALA A 80 -2.38 2.94 -6.96
C ALA A 80 -2.58 3.79 -5.70
N ALA A 81 -1.58 4.57 -5.28
CA ALA A 81 -1.67 5.46 -4.13
C ALA A 81 -2.74 6.54 -4.31
N ILE A 82 -2.82 7.16 -5.49
CA ILE A 82 -3.83 8.18 -5.82
C ILE A 82 -5.23 7.58 -5.78
N GLU A 83 -5.45 6.42 -6.40
CA GLU A 83 -6.79 5.81 -6.42
C GLU A 83 -7.19 5.27 -5.05
N LEU A 84 -6.24 4.74 -4.25
CA LEU A 84 -6.51 4.35 -2.86
C LEU A 84 -6.87 5.56 -1.98
N ALA A 85 -6.13 6.67 -2.10
CA ALA A 85 -6.45 7.93 -1.42
C ALA A 85 -7.80 8.52 -1.91
N ALA A 86 -8.23 8.20 -3.12
CA ALA A 86 -9.55 8.58 -3.61
C ALA A 86 -10.70 7.73 -3.04
N LEU A 87 -10.41 6.52 -2.56
CA LEU A 87 -11.38 5.65 -1.90
C LEU A 87 -11.54 5.96 -0.40
N SER A 88 -10.55 6.59 0.24
CA SER A 88 -10.70 7.07 1.62
C SER A 88 -11.73 8.20 1.69
N ASP A 89 -12.70 8.05 2.59
CA ASP A 89 -13.88 8.94 2.79
C ASP A 89 -13.53 10.35 3.32
N ASP A 90 -12.25 10.71 3.33
CA ASP A 90 -11.72 12.00 3.82
C ASP A 90 -11.54 13.01 2.68
N GLN A 91 -12.42 12.95 1.66
CA GLN A 91 -12.44 13.95 0.59
C GLN A 91 -13.48 15.04 0.87
N PRO A 92 -13.08 16.32 0.98
CA PRO A 92 -14.04 17.42 1.18
C PRO A 92 -14.96 17.64 -0.02
N ILE A 93 -14.62 17.14 -1.22
CA ILE A 93 -15.45 17.16 -2.43
C ILE A 93 -15.15 15.94 -3.35
N SER A 94 -16.12 15.50 -4.15
CA SER A 94 -15.95 14.42 -5.13
C SER A 94 -14.92 14.78 -6.23
N ARG A 95 -14.04 13.84 -6.59
CA ARG A 95 -13.12 13.96 -7.74
C ARG A 95 -13.82 14.34 -9.05
N ALA A 96 -15.00 13.80 -9.33
CA ALA A 96 -15.74 14.11 -10.54
C ALA A 96 -16.16 15.59 -10.59
N ASP A 97 -16.57 16.15 -9.44
CA ASP A 97 -16.93 17.56 -9.32
C ASP A 97 -15.70 18.46 -9.36
N ALA A 98 -14.58 18.05 -8.76
CA ALA A 98 -13.30 18.74 -8.89
C ALA A 98 -12.84 18.82 -10.36
N MET A 99 -12.93 17.72 -11.11
CA MET A 99 -12.58 17.70 -12.53
C MET A 99 -13.51 18.57 -13.37
N ARG A 100 -14.82 18.57 -13.09
CA ARG A 100 -15.77 19.47 -13.74
C ARG A 100 -15.45 20.94 -13.45
N ALA A 101 -15.11 21.26 -12.20
CA ALA A 101 -14.72 22.59 -11.79
C ALA A 101 -13.44 23.04 -12.52
N LEU A 102 -12.41 22.19 -12.58
CA LEU A 102 -11.17 22.48 -13.31
C LEU A 102 -11.41 22.69 -14.81
N ALA A 103 -12.24 21.84 -15.43
CA ALA A 103 -12.60 21.98 -16.84
C ALA A 103 -13.37 23.29 -17.16
N SER A 104 -14.00 23.90 -16.15
CA SER A 104 -14.68 25.19 -16.30
C SER A 104 -13.76 26.40 -16.19
N ILE A 105 -12.49 26.22 -15.80
CA ILE A 105 -11.52 27.31 -15.67
C ILE A 105 -11.00 27.69 -17.07
N PRO A 106 -11.17 28.95 -17.53
CA PRO A 106 -10.65 29.38 -18.82
C PRO A 106 -9.10 29.42 -18.82
N PRO A 107 -8.45 29.17 -19.97
CA PRO A 107 -6.99 29.21 -20.05
C PRO A 107 -6.46 30.58 -19.65
N ARG A 108 -5.38 30.60 -18.84
CA ARG A 108 -4.69 31.84 -18.47
C ARG A 108 -4.21 32.55 -19.74
N ARG A 109 -4.74 33.75 -20.01
CA ARG A 109 -4.19 34.64 -21.05
C ARG A 109 -2.82 35.11 -20.56
N THR A 110 -1.77 34.54 -21.14
CA THR A 110 -0.43 35.13 -21.10
C THR A 110 -0.50 36.47 -21.85
N ALA A 111 -0.18 37.56 -21.15
CA ALA A 111 0.04 38.89 -21.72
C ALA A 111 1.49 39.02 -22.20
#